data_AF-A0A1H9VB76-F1
#
_entry.id   AF-A0A1H9VB76-F1
#
_cell.length_a   1.000
_cell.length_b   1.000
_cell.length_c   1.000
_cell.angle_alpha   90.00
_cell.angle_beta   90.00
_cell.angle_gamma   90.00
#
_symmetry.space_group_name_H-M   'P 1'
#
loop_
_entity.id
_entity.type
_entity.pdbx_description
1 polymer ?
#
loop_
_entity_poly.entity_id
_entity_poly.type
_entity_poly.pdbx_seq_one_letter_code
_entity_poly.pdbx_strand_id
1 'polypeptide(L)'
;MDKLGFFEVVDVVETDRTAGLGIQGASGFVLGIAEEDDYLGYLIVVDGETYNVQPPDVRGTGRHVPRESFYRGAAITVAPEEYSDSEG
;
A
#
# COMPACT_ATOMS: atom_id res chain seq x y z
N MET A 1 -15.93 -7.83 3.02
CA MET A 1 -14.55 -7.77 3.52
C MET A 1 -14.28 -6.31 3.80
N ASP A 2 -13.84 -5.98 5.01
CA ASP A 2 -13.69 -4.59 5.42
C ASP A 2 -12.47 -3.96 4.74
N LYS A 3 -12.55 -2.65 4.45
CA LYS A 3 -11.47 -1.90 3.83
C LYS A 3 -10.27 -1.86 4.77
N LEU A 4 -9.07 -2.14 4.24
CA LEU A 4 -7.84 -2.15 5.02
C LEU A 4 -7.38 -0.72 5.33
N GLY A 5 -6.81 -0.55 6.51
CA GLY A 5 -6.25 0.72 6.96
C GLY A 5 -4.78 0.90 6.56
N PHE A 6 -4.31 2.15 6.56
CA PHE A 6 -2.88 2.42 6.49
C PHE A 6 -2.13 1.75 7.64
N PHE A 7 -0.96 1.20 7.35
CA PHE A 7 -0.09 0.47 8.27
C PHE A 7 -0.68 -0.82 8.83
N GLU A 8 -1.85 -1.25 8.37
CA GLU A 8 -2.40 -2.55 8.74
C GLU A 8 -1.50 -3.66 8.20
N VAL A 9 -1.19 -4.63 9.06
CA VAL A 9 -0.45 -5.84 8.69
C VAL A 9 -1.40 -6.78 7.97
N VAL A 10 -0.96 -7.27 6.82
CA VAL A 10 -1.73 -8.13 5.93
C VAL A 10 -0.98 -9.42 5.65
N ASP A 11 -1.73 -10.50 5.49
CA ASP A 11 -1.21 -11.75 4.94
C ASP A 11 -1.59 -11.84 3.46
N VAL A 12 -0.61 -12.15 2.61
CA VAL A 12 -0.80 -12.27 1.16
C VAL A 12 -1.44 -13.62 0.85
N VAL A 13 -2.63 -13.58 0.26
CA VAL A 13 -3.41 -14.74 -0.15
C VAL A 13 -2.78 -15.36 -1.39
N GLU A 14 -2.79 -16.68 -1.48
CA GLU A 14 -2.33 -17.39 -2.67
C GLU A 14 -3.34 -17.22 -3.83
N THR A 15 -2.97 -16.41 -4.82
CA THR A 15 -3.65 -16.24 -6.10
C THR A 15 -2.65 -16.36 -7.25
N ASP A 16 -3.11 -16.58 -8.48
CA ASP A 16 -2.23 -16.58 -9.67
C ASP A 16 -1.43 -15.27 -9.79
N ARG A 17 -2.04 -14.15 -9.40
CA ARG A 17 -1.41 -12.83 -9.41
C ARG A 17 -0.29 -12.74 -8.37
N THR A 18 -0.57 -13.08 -7.12
CA THR A 18 0.45 -13.02 -6.05
C THR A 18 1.57 -14.01 -6.28
N ALA A 19 1.28 -15.16 -6.90
CA ALA A 19 2.27 -16.13 -7.34
C ALA A 19 3.16 -15.58 -8.46
N GLY A 20 2.57 -14.91 -9.44
CA GLY A 20 3.31 -14.22 -10.50
C GLY A 20 4.18 -13.06 -10.00
N LEU A 21 3.81 -12.46 -8.86
CA LEU A 21 4.61 -11.45 -8.16
C LEU A 21 5.65 -12.05 -7.21
N GLY A 22 5.59 -13.36 -6.92
CA GLY A 22 6.51 -14.04 -6.00
C GLY A 22 6.30 -13.74 -4.52
N ILE A 23 5.13 -13.20 -4.14
CA ILE A 23 4.82 -12.77 -2.76
C ILE A 23 3.74 -13.64 -2.09
N GLN A 24 3.31 -14.72 -2.72
CA GLN A 24 2.28 -15.61 -2.18
C GLN A 24 2.65 -16.16 -0.78
N GLY A 25 1.73 -16.06 0.17
CA GLY A 25 1.94 -16.49 1.55
C GLY A 25 2.87 -15.59 2.38
N ALA A 26 3.37 -14.49 1.81
CA ALA A 26 4.15 -13.51 2.55
C ALA A 26 3.26 -12.71 3.52
N SER A 27 3.90 -12.00 4.45
CA SER A 27 3.25 -11.02 5.33
C SER A 27 3.84 -9.65 5.06
N GLY A 28 3.00 -8.63 5.05
CA GLY A 28 3.38 -7.27 4.73
C GLY A 28 2.53 -6.25 5.48
N PHE A 29 2.58 -4.99 5.07
CA PHE A 29 1.69 -3.96 5.60
C PHE A 29 1.27 -2.96 4.51
N VAL A 30 0.11 -2.32 4.69
CA VAL A 30 -0.44 -1.34 3.75
C VAL A 30 0.30 -0.01 3.90
N LEU A 31 0.85 0.52 2.81
CA LEU A 31 1.50 1.83 2.74
C LEU A 31 0.68 2.85 1.92
N GLY A 32 -0.14 2.38 0.99
CA GLY A 32 -0.97 3.21 0.13
C GLY A 32 -2.31 2.57 -0.15
N ILE A 33 -3.31 3.41 -0.39
CA ILE A 33 -4.66 3.01 -0.79
C ILE A 33 -5.01 3.84 -2.02
N ALA A 34 -5.37 3.16 -3.11
CA ALA A 34 -5.87 3.77 -4.33
C ALA A 34 -7.35 3.41 -4.45
N GLU A 35 -8.20 4.43 -4.59
CA GLU A 35 -9.66 4.29 -4.64
C GLU A 35 -10.21 5.21 -5.72
N GLU A 36 -10.86 4.60 -6.71
CA GLU A 36 -11.66 5.24 -7.75
C GLU A 36 -13.03 4.53 -7.80
N ASP A 37 -14.00 5.07 -8.55
CA ASP A 37 -15.41 4.63 -8.51
C ASP A 37 -15.61 3.10 -8.56
N ASP A 38 -14.82 2.39 -9.37
CA ASP A 38 -14.89 0.92 -9.53
C ASP A 38 -13.58 0.19 -9.16
N TYR A 39 -12.62 0.90 -8.56
CA TYR A 39 -11.30 0.34 -8.27
C TYR A 39 -10.89 0.57 -6.82
N LEU A 40 -10.47 -0.52 -6.17
CA LEU A 40 -9.79 -0.49 -4.88
C LEU A 40 -8.49 -1.26 -5.01
N GLY A 41 -7.38 -0.60 -4.70
CA GLY A 41 -6.05 -1.18 -4.69
C GLY A 41 -5.29 -0.80 -3.43
N TYR A 42 -4.42 -1.70 -3.00
CA TYR A 42 -3.52 -1.47 -1.88
C TYR A 42 -2.09 -1.52 -2.37
N LEU A 43 -1.29 -0.53 -1.97
CA LEU A 43 0.16 -0.60 -2.07
C LEU A 43 0.67 -1.22 -0.77
N ILE A 44 1.16 -2.45 -0.83
CA ILE A 44 1.71 -3.15 0.34
C ILE A 44 3.22 -3.21 0.28
N VAL A 45 3.87 -3.26 1.43
CA VAL A 45 5.31 -3.52 1.54
C VAL A 45 5.53 -4.95 2.01
N VAL A 46 6.33 -5.70 1.25
CA VAL A 46 6.78 -7.06 1.57
C VAL A 46 8.30 -7.07 1.41
N ASP A 47 9.02 -7.48 2.46
CA ASP A 47 10.49 -7.54 2.49
C ASP A 47 11.22 -6.26 2.00
N GLY A 48 10.60 -5.10 2.22
CA GLY A 48 11.15 -3.79 1.86
C GLY A 48 10.82 -3.32 0.43
N GLU A 49 10.13 -4.14 -0.37
CA GLU A 49 9.65 -3.78 -1.69
C GLU A 49 8.14 -3.51 -1.70
N THR A 50 7.69 -2.65 -2.61
CA THR A 50 6.28 -2.26 -2.71
C THR A 50 5.56 -2.98 -3.85
N TYR A 51 4.36 -3.49 -3.57
CA TYR A 51 3.53 -4.22 -4.53
C TYR A 51 2.12 -3.65 -4.57
N ASN A 52 1.56 -3.50 -5.77
CA ASN A 52 0.15 -3.13 -5.94
C ASN A 52 -0.72 -4.39 -6.02
N VAL A 53 -1.59 -4.55 -5.04
CA VAL A 53 -2.45 -5.72 -4.85
C VAL A 53 -3.91 -5.31 -4.72
N GLN A 54 -4.81 -6.24 -5.02
CA GLN A 54 -6.26 -6.02 -4.93
C GLN A 54 -6.82 -6.66 -3.64
N PRO A 55 -8.05 -6.30 -3.22
CA PRO A 55 -8.68 -6.88 -2.04
C PRO A 55 -8.65 -8.42 -1.96
N PRO A 56 -8.81 -9.19 -3.05
CA PRO A 56 -8.72 -10.65 -2.99
C PRO A 56 -7.31 -11.20 -2.68
N ASP A 57 -6.27 -10.41 -2.94
CA ASP A 57 -4.86 -10.83 -2.82
C ASP A 57 -4.33 -10.76 -1.38
N VAL A 58 -5.08 -10.15 -0.46
CA VAL A 58 -4.61 -9.89 0.91
C VAL A 58 -5.71 -10.15 1.93
N ARG A 59 -5.31 -10.43 3.17
CA ARG A 59 -6.21 -10.48 4.33
C ARG A 59 -5.65 -9.62 5.45
N GLY A 60 -6.47 -8.71 5.95
CA GLY A 60 -6.16 -7.93 7.13
C GLY A 60 -6.00 -8.82 8.36
N THR A 61 -5.00 -8.53 9.18
CA THR A 61 -4.76 -9.25 10.44
C THR A 61 -5.29 -8.48 11.65
N GLY A 62 -5.77 -7.24 11.47
CA GLY A 62 -6.14 -6.30 12.53
C GLY A 62 -4.96 -5.73 13.32
N ARG A 63 -3.74 -6.22 13.10
CA ARG A 63 -2.52 -5.66 13.69
C ARG A 63 -2.04 -4.49 12.85
N HIS A 64 -1.36 -3.54 13.48
CA HIS A 64 -0.83 -2.34 12.80
C HIS A 64 0.65 -2.17 13.13
N VAL A 65 1.42 -1.75 12.13
CA VAL A 65 2.80 -1.30 12.34
C VAL A 65 2.76 0.13 12.90
N PRO A 66 3.55 0.46 13.94
CA PRO A 66 3.61 1.82 14.46
C PRO A 66 4.11 2.78 13.37
N ARG A 67 3.36 3.86 13.12
CA ARG A 67 3.68 4.87 12.11
C ARG A 67 5.09 5.43 12.27
N GLU A 68 5.54 5.58 13.52
CA GLU A 68 6.84 6.11 13.92
C GLU A 68 8.00 5.21 13.46
N SER A 69 7.72 3.95 13.11
CA SER A 69 8.71 3.02 12.57
C SER A 69 9.19 3.43 11.17
N PHE A 70 8.36 4.17 10.42
CA PHE A 70 8.65 4.58 9.04
C PHE A 70 9.32 5.96 8.95
N TYR A 71 8.98 6.87 9.87
CA TYR A 71 9.49 8.24 9.86
C TYR A 71 10.69 8.40 10.79
N ARG A 72 11.78 7.67 10.51
CA ARG A 72 13.08 7.89 11.16
C ARG A 72 13.94 8.80 10.31
N GLY A 73 13.55 10.07 10.19
CA GLY A 73 14.27 11.03 9.36
C GLY A 73 13.88 12.47 9.61
N ALA A 74 14.66 13.39 9.04
CA ALA A 74 14.29 14.81 9.00
C ALA A 74 13.07 14.99 8.10
N ALA A 75 11.99 15.56 8.64
CA ALA A 75 10.87 16.01 7.83
C ALA A 75 11.28 17.29 7.10
N ILE A 76 11.15 17.29 5.77
CA ILE A 76 11.26 18.52 4.99
C ILE A 76 9.87 19.04 4.69
N THR A 77 9.67 20.34 4.83
CA THR A 77 8.45 21.01 4.36
C THR A 77 8.71 21.42 2.92
N VAL A 78 7.83 20.99 2.01
CA VAL A 78 7.89 21.37 0.60
C VAL A 78 6.69 22.27 0.33
N ALA A 79 6.92 23.44 -0.26
CA ALA A 79 5.82 24.26 -0.76
C ALA A 79 5.41 23.72 -2.14
N PRO A 80 4.12 23.41 -2.38
CA PRO A 80 3.67 23.00 -3.70
C PRO A 80 3.84 24.18 -4.68
N GLU A 81 4.47 23.94 -5.83
CA GLU A 81 4.44 24.85 -6.96
C GLU A 81 3.23 24.50 -7.82
N GLU A 82 2.33 25.46 -8.06
CA GLU A 82 1.29 25.32 -9.06
C GLU A 82 1.91 25.52 -10.44
N TYR A 83 1.92 24.46 -11.24
CA TYR A 83 2.19 24.58 -12.67
C TYR A 83 0.85 24.87 -13.36
N SER A 84 0.70 26.09 -13.87
CA SER A 84 -0.41 26.40 -14.76
C SER A 84 -0.21 25.63 -16.06
N ASP A 85 -1.17 24.79 -16.43
CA ASP A 85 -1.28 24.21 -17.76
C ASP A 85 -1.44 25.35 -18.78
N SER A 86 -0.33 25.92 -19.22
CA SER A 86 -0.32 26.77 -20.40
C SER A 86 -0.39 25.84 -21.61
N GLU A 87 -1.62 25.50 -22.01
CA GLU A 87 -1.90 25.03 -23.36
C GLU A 87 -1.39 26.09 -24.34
N GLY A 88 -0.44 25.70 -25.19
CA GLY A 88 0.04 26.46 -26.34
C GLY A 88 -0.28 25.72 -27.62
#